data_AF-A0A3D4UYD5-F1
#
_entry.id   AF-A0A3D4UYD5-F1
#
_cell.length_a   1.000
_cell.length_b   1.000
_cell.length_c   1.000
_cell.angle_alpha   90.00
_cell.angle_beta   90.00
_cell.angle_gamma   90.00
#
_symmetry.space_group_name_H-M   'P 1'
#
loop_
_entity.id
_entity.type
_entity.pdbx_description
1 polymer ?
#
loop_
_entity_poly.entity_id
_entity_poly.type
_entity_poly.pdbx_seq_one_letter_code
_entity_poly.pdbx_strand_id
1 'polypeptide(L)'
;MTLGDETVAYRYDGGWTETEDRAITHWVRPKYNNPLGDNVLITSINNIGGKASLTLGIAHDYKIGEWVLVKGTNSYNGIQKIIAVGTNSITIDDNFVDNILNGTPRVRLEKHATYLVYESATERYVSFSYTPNWFIIEISGTYYKYDLKSQGLSMNKGTWYAININISNSFDQISLFVYETIEQTGLIDPNLTAKLQLSFVETKTLPATSVPDGHSWKLYASPTDLTNIRIFTKPIEEEQQNVVLSQ
;
A
#
# COMPACT_ATOMS: atom_id res chain seq x y z
N MET A 1 -0.57 -18.06 14.65
CA MET A 1 -0.55 -16.60 14.46
C MET A 1 -1.63 -16.28 13.46
N THR A 2 -2.55 -15.39 13.83
CA THR A 2 -3.68 -14.96 13.02
C THR A 2 -3.21 -13.82 12.11
N LEU A 3 -3.84 -13.65 10.93
CA LEU A 3 -3.56 -12.48 10.10
C LEU A 3 -3.89 -11.19 10.87
N GLY A 4 -2.99 -10.23 10.82
CA GLY A 4 -3.08 -8.97 11.56
C GLY A 4 -2.41 -8.98 12.93
N ASP A 5 -1.91 -10.13 13.40
CA ASP A 5 -1.17 -10.18 14.66
C ASP A 5 0.24 -9.58 14.51
N GLU A 6 0.70 -8.87 15.55
CA GLU A 6 2.11 -8.48 15.67
C GLU A 6 2.98 -9.74 15.75
N THR A 7 4.04 -9.77 14.95
CA THR A 7 4.93 -10.95 14.81
C THR A 7 6.31 -10.69 15.38
N VAL A 8 6.84 -9.49 15.13
CA VAL A 8 8.19 -9.05 15.53
C VAL A 8 8.14 -7.53 15.71
N ALA A 9 8.72 -7.04 16.80
CA ALA A 9 9.04 -5.63 16.98
C ALA A 9 10.56 -5.41 16.75
N TYR A 10 10.89 -4.47 15.87
CA TYR A 10 12.26 -4.03 15.62
C TYR A 10 12.74 -3.12 16.76
N ARG A 11 14.04 -3.21 17.07
CA ARG A 11 14.67 -2.36 18.09
C ARG A 11 14.92 -0.93 17.62
N TYR A 12 14.78 -0.65 16.33
CA TYR A 12 14.91 0.70 15.80
C TYR A 12 13.65 1.49 16.14
N ASP A 13 13.84 2.58 16.88
CA ASP A 13 12.78 3.42 17.43
C ASP A 13 12.76 4.86 16.91
N GLY A 14 13.63 5.15 15.93
CA GLY A 14 13.71 6.46 15.30
C GLY A 14 12.51 6.72 14.38
N GLY A 15 11.82 7.82 14.66
CA GLY A 15 10.92 8.52 13.76
C GLY A 15 11.69 9.48 12.85
N TRP A 16 11.07 10.61 12.52
CA TRP A 16 11.69 11.69 11.76
C TRP A 16 10.97 13.02 11.96
N THR A 17 11.71 14.11 11.85
CA THR A 17 11.19 15.47 11.85
C THR A 17 10.81 15.93 10.44
N GLU A 18 10.13 17.07 10.34
CA GLU A 18 9.75 17.74 9.09
C GLU A 18 10.95 18.25 8.26
N THR A 19 12.17 18.08 8.76
CA THR A 19 13.41 18.47 8.04
C THR A 19 14.27 17.27 7.67
N GLU A 20 13.85 16.08 8.06
CA GLU A 20 14.59 14.86 7.84
C GLU A 20 13.97 14.02 6.74
N ASP A 21 14.83 13.49 5.87
CA ASP A 21 14.45 12.55 4.84
C ASP A 21 14.59 11.10 5.34
N ARG A 22 13.90 10.18 4.67
CA ARG A 22 14.02 8.73 4.92
C ARG A 22 13.98 7.96 3.60
N ALA A 23 14.70 6.84 3.54
CA ALA A 23 14.43 5.80 2.55
C ALA A 23 14.14 4.48 3.24
N ILE A 24 13.17 3.74 2.73
CA ILE A 24 12.82 2.42 3.21
C ILE A 24 12.91 1.45 2.04
N THR A 25 13.74 0.41 2.19
CA THR A 25 13.87 -0.65 1.19
C THR A 25 13.48 -1.99 1.78
N HIS A 26 12.81 -2.82 1.00
CA HIS A 26 12.48 -4.19 1.41
C HIS A 26 12.07 -5.02 0.21
N TRP A 27 11.94 -6.32 0.42
CA TRP A 27 11.48 -7.27 -0.58
C TRP A 27 10.21 -7.95 -0.12
N VAL A 28 9.21 -8.01 -0.99
CA VAL A 28 7.93 -8.68 -0.73
C VAL A 28 7.67 -9.77 -1.74
N ARG A 29 7.04 -10.86 -1.28
CA ARG A 29 6.51 -11.92 -2.14
C ARG A 29 5.07 -12.22 -1.77
N PRO A 30 4.08 -11.85 -2.60
CA PRO A 30 2.69 -12.11 -2.30
C PRO A 30 2.36 -13.59 -2.16
N LYS A 31 1.51 -13.91 -1.17
CA LYS A 31 1.07 -15.28 -0.85
C LYS A 31 -0.44 -15.47 -0.98
N TYR A 32 -1.19 -14.41 -1.27
CA TYR A 32 -2.65 -14.50 -1.39
C TYR A 32 -3.12 -15.46 -2.48
N ASN A 33 -4.28 -16.06 -2.26
CA ASN A 33 -5.06 -16.81 -3.25
C ASN A 33 -6.34 -16.03 -3.55
N ASN A 34 -6.75 -15.95 -4.82
CA ASN A 34 -7.93 -15.22 -5.28
C ASN A 34 -7.99 -13.80 -4.69
N PRO A 35 -7.06 -12.91 -5.08
CA PRO A 35 -6.88 -11.64 -4.40
C PRO A 35 -7.88 -10.55 -4.81
N LEU A 36 -8.75 -10.83 -5.77
CA LEU A 36 -9.82 -9.94 -6.19
C LEU A 36 -11.15 -10.62 -5.89
N GLY A 37 -12.04 -9.91 -5.19
CA GLY A 37 -13.41 -10.34 -4.97
C GLY A 37 -14.31 -10.04 -6.18
N ASP A 38 -15.57 -10.48 -6.07
CA ASP A 38 -16.58 -10.22 -7.09
C ASP A 38 -16.94 -8.73 -7.17
N ASN A 39 -17.38 -8.30 -8.35
CA ASN A 39 -17.93 -6.96 -8.52
C ASN A 39 -19.34 -6.91 -7.92
N VAL A 40 -19.54 -5.97 -7.01
CA VAL A 40 -20.82 -5.67 -6.39
C VAL A 40 -21.31 -4.32 -6.90
N LEU A 41 -22.57 -4.25 -7.35
CA LEU A 41 -23.18 -3.01 -7.83
C LEU A 41 -23.30 -1.99 -6.69
N ILE A 42 -22.92 -0.75 -6.94
CA ILE A 42 -23.21 0.38 -6.05
C ILE A 42 -24.54 1.00 -6.49
N THR A 43 -25.50 1.12 -5.59
CA THR A 43 -26.86 1.62 -5.91
C THR A 43 -27.06 3.08 -5.51
N SER A 44 -26.35 3.55 -4.49
CA SER A 44 -26.37 4.96 -4.06
C SER A 44 -25.13 5.29 -3.23
N ILE A 45 -24.88 6.58 -3.05
CA ILE A 45 -23.86 7.12 -2.15
C ILE A 45 -24.54 8.09 -1.19
N ASN A 46 -24.31 7.91 0.10
CA ASN A 46 -24.92 8.67 1.18
C ASN A 46 -23.84 9.32 2.05
N ASN A 47 -24.19 10.41 2.73
CA ASN A 47 -23.34 11.03 3.74
C ASN A 47 -23.65 10.43 5.11
N ILE A 48 -22.68 9.76 5.72
CA ILE A 48 -22.77 9.28 7.10
C ILE A 48 -21.62 9.89 7.89
N GLY A 49 -21.92 10.81 8.81
CA GLY A 49 -20.92 11.44 9.66
C GLY A 49 -19.84 12.23 8.90
N GLY A 50 -20.17 12.79 7.73
CA GLY A 50 -19.22 13.50 6.86
C GLY A 50 -18.41 12.59 5.94
N LYS A 51 -18.58 11.26 6.04
CA LYS A 51 -17.89 10.27 5.21
C LYS A 51 -18.81 9.70 4.14
N ALA A 52 -18.23 9.26 3.03
CA ALA A 52 -18.98 8.64 1.94
C ALA A 52 -19.38 7.20 2.29
N SER A 53 -20.68 6.90 2.22
CA SER A 53 -21.21 5.57 2.43
C SER A 53 -21.83 5.03 1.15
N LEU A 54 -21.28 3.93 0.64
CA LEU A 54 -21.73 3.25 -0.58
C LEU A 54 -22.80 2.23 -0.21
N THR A 55 -23.99 2.36 -0.77
CA THR A 55 -25.04 1.33 -0.68
C THR A 55 -24.81 0.31 -1.79
N LEU A 56 -24.83 -0.97 -1.43
CA LEU A 56 -24.54 -2.08 -2.32
C LEU A 56 -25.83 -2.82 -2.70
N GLY A 57 -25.89 -3.34 -3.92
CA GLY A 57 -27.06 -4.04 -4.45
C GLY A 57 -27.31 -5.42 -3.83
N ILE A 58 -26.31 -5.97 -3.14
CA ILE A 58 -26.37 -7.27 -2.45
C ILE A 58 -25.63 -7.19 -1.11
N ALA A 59 -25.92 -8.16 -0.24
CA ALA A 59 -25.15 -8.37 0.98
C ALA A 59 -23.70 -8.80 0.67
N HIS A 60 -22.80 -8.55 1.62
CA HIS A 60 -21.37 -8.80 1.48
C HIS A 60 -20.75 -9.24 2.81
N ASP A 61 -19.55 -9.80 2.73
CA ASP A 61 -18.74 -10.25 3.86
C ASP A 61 -17.53 -9.34 4.16
N TYR A 62 -17.51 -8.15 3.55
CA TYR A 62 -16.45 -7.15 3.73
C TYR A 62 -16.29 -6.73 5.19
N LYS A 63 -15.07 -6.38 5.58
CA LYS A 63 -14.69 -6.05 6.95
C LYS A 63 -14.06 -4.66 7.06
N ILE A 64 -14.16 -4.08 8.25
CA ILE A 64 -13.48 -2.83 8.58
C ILE A 64 -11.97 -3.02 8.42
N GLY A 65 -11.30 -2.03 7.83
CA GLY A 65 -9.87 -2.03 7.53
C GLY A 65 -9.50 -2.67 6.19
N GLU A 66 -10.44 -3.33 5.50
CA GLU A 66 -10.19 -3.86 4.16
C GLU A 66 -10.20 -2.77 3.08
N TRP A 67 -9.55 -3.08 1.95
CA TRP A 67 -9.46 -2.21 0.80
C TRP A 67 -10.37 -2.69 -0.33
N VAL A 68 -11.09 -1.75 -0.93
CA VAL A 68 -11.99 -2.01 -2.06
C VAL A 68 -11.66 -1.12 -3.24
N LEU A 69 -11.74 -1.66 -4.45
CA LEU A 69 -11.65 -0.87 -5.68
C LEU A 69 -13.04 -0.39 -6.08
N VAL A 70 -13.22 0.93 -6.10
CA VAL A 70 -14.45 1.60 -6.53
C VAL A 70 -14.30 2.10 -7.96
N LYS A 71 -15.33 1.92 -8.78
CA LYS A 71 -15.43 2.40 -10.16
C LYS A 71 -16.81 2.93 -10.48
N GLY A 72 -16.89 3.87 -11.41
CA GLY A 72 -18.16 4.42 -11.90
C GLY A 72 -18.78 5.43 -10.93
N THR A 73 -17.99 6.09 -10.10
CA THR A 73 -18.42 7.24 -9.31
C THR A 73 -17.78 8.51 -9.85
N ASN A 74 -18.22 9.69 -9.44
CA ASN A 74 -17.53 10.93 -9.78
C ASN A 74 -16.30 11.15 -8.88
N SER A 75 -16.48 11.07 -7.57
CA SER A 75 -15.45 11.48 -6.59
C SER A 75 -14.67 10.34 -5.91
N TYR A 76 -15.06 9.08 -6.07
CA TYR A 76 -14.54 7.99 -5.22
C TYR A 76 -13.87 6.85 -5.99
N ASN A 77 -13.58 7.04 -7.28
CA ASN A 77 -12.91 6.01 -8.09
C ASN A 77 -11.49 5.74 -7.57
N GLY A 78 -11.08 4.47 -7.59
CA GLY A 78 -9.77 4.04 -7.09
C GLY A 78 -9.88 3.16 -5.84
N ILE A 79 -8.74 2.91 -5.19
CA ILE A 79 -8.71 2.07 -3.99
C ILE A 79 -9.15 2.86 -2.74
N GLN A 80 -10.05 2.28 -1.96
CA GLN A 80 -10.69 2.90 -0.81
C GLN A 80 -10.64 2.01 0.42
N LYS A 81 -10.39 2.60 1.59
CA LYS A 81 -10.34 1.88 2.87
C LYS A 81 -11.72 1.88 3.51
N ILE A 82 -12.18 0.72 3.97
CA ILE A 82 -13.45 0.58 4.68
C ILE A 82 -13.26 0.96 6.15
N ILE A 83 -14.10 1.86 6.66
CA ILE A 83 -14.12 2.30 8.07
C ILE A 83 -15.38 1.88 8.82
N ALA A 84 -16.47 1.55 8.11
CA ALA A 84 -17.66 0.97 8.71
C ALA A 84 -18.37 0.02 7.73
N VAL A 85 -19.07 -0.97 8.28
CA VAL A 85 -19.77 -2.02 7.54
C VAL A 85 -21.22 -2.10 8.06
N GLY A 86 -22.17 -1.97 7.15
CA GLY A 86 -23.59 -2.28 7.36
C GLY A 86 -24.00 -3.52 6.57
N THR A 87 -25.28 -3.88 6.60
CA THR A 87 -25.78 -5.11 5.93
C THR A 87 -25.58 -5.08 4.41
N ASN A 88 -25.93 -3.96 3.77
CA ASN A 88 -25.81 -3.72 2.33
C ASN A 88 -25.09 -2.39 2.09
N SER A 89 -24.14 -2.03 2.94
CA SER A 89 -23.44 -0.75 2.81
C SER A 89 -22.07 -0.80 3.43
N ILE A 90 -21.16 -0.01 2.88
CA ILE A 90 -19.84 0.25 3.46
C ILE A 90 -19.60 1.75 3.52
N THR A 91 -18.97 2.23 4.59
CA THR A 91 -18.46 3.60 4.68
C THR A 91 -16.97 3.58 4.41
N ILE A 92 -16.51 4.43 3.49
CA ILE A 92 -15.11 4.56 3.11
C ILE A 92 -14.46 5.75 3.81
N ASP A 93 -13.14 5.72 3.95
CA ASP A 93 -12.38 6.78 4.63
C ASP A 93 -12.18 8.06 3.80
N ASP A 94 -13.09 8.34 2.87
CA ASP A 94 -13.10 9.58 2.11
C ASP A 94 -14.24 10.47 2.60
N ASN A 95 -14.00 11.78 2.64
CA ASN A 95 -15.04 12.75 2.95
C ASN A 95 -16.14 12.71 1.88
N PHE A 96 -17.39 12.90 2.29
CA PHE A 96 -18.49 13.01 1.35
C PHE A 96 -18.36 14.31 0.52
N VAL A 97 -18.27 14.15 -0.80
CA VAL A 97 -18.20 15.25 -1.78
C VAL A 97 -19.48 15.33 -2.59
N ASP A 98 -19.88 14.23 -3.21
CA ASP A 98 -21.09 14.12 -4.02
C ASP A 98 -21.71 12.72 -3.94
N ASN A 99 -22.86 12.53 -4.58
CA ASN A 99 -23.54 11.25 -4.72
C ASN A 99 -23.71 10.80 -6.19
N ILE A 100 -22.82 11.24 -7.08
CA ILE A 100 -22.95 11.05 -8.53
C ILE A 100 -22.40 9.69 -8.95
N LEU A 101 -23.25 8.91 -9.61
CA LEU A 101 -22.96 7.61 -10.19
C LEU A 101 -22.86 7.72 -11.72
N ASN A 102 -21.91 7.00 -12.31
CA ASN A 102 -21.58 7.01 -13.73
C ASN A 102 -21.59 5.57 -14.29
N GLY A 103 -22.39 5.33 -15.33
CA GLY A 103 -22.47 4.04 -16.02
C GLY A 103 -22.95 2.91 -15.10
N THR A 104 -22.15 1.86 -14.93
CA THR A 104 -22.43 0.73 -14.03
C THR A 104 -21.45 0.77 -12.85
N PRO A 105 -21.76 1.55 -11.80
CA PRO A 105 -20.89 1.73 -10.66
C PRO A 105 -20.72 0.44 -9.88
N ARG A 106 -19.49 0.12 -9.50
CA ARG A 106 -19.15 -1.15 -8.86
C ARG A 106 -18.05 -0.98 -7.84
N VAL A 107 -18.13 -1.81 -6.82
CA VAL A 107 -17.08 -2.00 -5.82
C VAL A 107 -16.65 -3.45 -5.85
N ARG A 108 -15.38 -3.71 -5.55
CA ARG A 108 -14.89 -5.08 -5.31
C ARG A 108 -13.82 -5.07 -4.25
N LEU A 109 -13.74 -6.14 -3.47
CA LEU A 109 -12.63 -6.35 -2.53
C LEU A 109 -11.32 -6.55 -3.28
N GLU A 110 -10.24 -5.92 -2.82
CA GLU A 110 -8.87 -6.31 -3.16
C GLU A 110 -8.15 -6.77 -1.90
N LYS A 111 -7.75 -8.05 -1.86
CA LYS A 111 -6.96 -8.58 -0.76
C LYS A 111 -5.69 -7.76 -0.63
N HIS A 112 -5.37 -7.40 0.60
CA HIS A 112 -4.22 -6.59 0.90
C HIS A 112 -3.31 -7.31 1.89
N ALA A 113 -2.05 -6.89 1.92
CA ALA A 113 -1.10 -7.25 2.96
C ALA A 113 -0.58 -5.95 3.57
N THR A 114 -0.90 -5.70 4.84
CA THR A 114 -0.23 -4.69 5.67
C THR A 114 0.81 -5.42 6.49
N TYR A 115 2.08 -5.09 6.29
CA TYR A 115 3.18 -5.96 6.75
C TYR A 115 4.22 -5.25 7.60
N LEU A 116 4.46 -3.95 7.38
CA LEU A 116 5.42 -3.17 8.15
C LEU A 116 4.73 -1.89 8.64
N VAL A 117 4.72 -1.71 9.95
CA VAL A 117 3.94 -0.69 10.65
C VAL A 117 4.81 0.01 11.69
N TYR A 118 4.75 1.34 11.79
CA TYR A 118 5.30 2.12 12.89
C TYR A 118 4.14 2.75 13.66
N GLU A 119 3.99 2.40 14.93
CA GLU A 119 2.82 2.75 15.72
C GLU A 119 3.11 2.85 17.23
N SER A 120 2.30 3.66 17.92
CA SER A 120 2.14 3.63 19.36
C SER A 120 1.10 2.57 19.78
N ALA A 121 0.75 2.52 21.06
CA ALA A 121 -0.31 1.64 21.54
C ALA A 121 -1.71 2.01 21.01
N THR A 122 -1.90 3.24 20.53
CA THR A 122 -3.23 3.78 20.16
C THR A 122 -3.28 4.32 18.74
N GLU A 123 -2.15 4.57 18.11
CA GLU A 123 -2.08 5.29 16.85
C GLU A 123 -1.03 4.69 15.93
N ARG A 124 -1.39 4.59 14.65
CA ARG A 124 -0.49 4.18 13.59
C ARG A 124 0.05 5.41 12.88
N TYR A 125 1.36 5.59 12.95
CA TYR A 125 2.05 6.70 12.31
C TYR A 125 2.46 6.36 10.89
N VAL A 126 2.93 5.13 10.64
CA VAL A 126 3.35 4.70 9.31
C VAL A 126 2.85 3.30 9.05
N SER A 127 2.34 3.03 7.85
CA SER A 127 2.22 1.65 7.40
C SER A 127 2.39 1.49 5.91
N PHE A 128 2.86 0.30 5.55
CA PHE A 128 2.97 -0.13 4.17
C PHE A 128 2.00 -1.27 3.91
N SER A 129 1.16 -1.06 2.91
CA SER A 129 0.21 -2.05 2.42
C SER A 129 0.33 -2.20 0.92
N TYR A 130 0.07 -3.39 0.41
CA TYR A 130 -0.14 -3.57 -1.02
C TYR A 130 -1.35 -4.46 -1.31
N THR A 131 -1.96 -4.25 -2.48
CA THR A 131 -2.94 -5.13 -3.13
C THR A 131 -2.32 -5.65 -4.43
N PRO A 132 -3.02 -6.49 -5.24
CA PRO A 132 -2.53 -6.84 -6.56
C PRO A 132 -2.23 -5.64 -7.46
N ASN A 133 -3.01 -4.57 -7.39
CA ASN A 133 -2.91 -3.45 -8.32
C ASN A 133 -2.48 -2.13 -7.66
N TRP A 134 -2.34 -2.11 -6.33
CA TRP A 134 -2.08 -0.88 -5.58
C TRP A 134 -0.98 -1.07 -4.56
N PHE A 135 -0.21 -0.01 -4.36
CA PHE A 135 0.63 0.14 -3.18
C PHE A 135 0.11 1.32 -2.37
N ILE A 136 0.01 1.17 -1.06
CA ILE A 136 -0.51 2.20 -0.17
C ILE A 136 0.53 2.45 0.93
N ILE A 137 0.89 3.71 1.07
CA ILE A 137 1.69 4.21 2.19
C ILE A 137 0.77 5.08 3.04
N GLU A 138 0.62 4.75 4.31
CA GLU A 138 -0.04 5.60 5.30
C GLU A 138 1.06 6.36 6.06
N ILE A 139 0.96 7.69 6.14
CA ILE A 139 1.78 8.52 7.04
C ILE A 139 0.84 9.45 7.79
N SER A 140 0.82 9.34 9.12
CA SER A 140 0.02 10.18 10.03
C SER A 140 -1.45 10.31 9.59
N GLY A 141 -2.07 9.18 9.22
CA GLY A 141 -3.46 9.10 8.76
C GLY A 141 -3.71 9.50 7.30
N THR A 142 -2.70 9.98 6.57
CA THR A 142 -2.81 10.32 5.15
C THR A 142 -2.39 9.13 4.28
N TYR A 143 -3.21 8.81 3.26
CA TYR A 143 -2.96 7.70 2.32
C TYR A 143 -2.34 8.18 1.01
N TYR A 144 -1.12 7.71 0.73
CA TYR A 144 -0.47 7.81 -0.57
C TYR A 144 -0.71 6.53 -1.36
N LYS A 145 -1.69 6.57 -2.27
CA LYS A 145 -2.19 5.42 -3.04
C LYS A 145 -1.57 5.42 -4.45
N TYR A 146 -0.79 4.41 -4.78
CA TYR A 146 -0.10 4.23 -6.06
C TYR A 146 -0.81 3.19 -6.91
N ASP A 147 -1.31 3.57 -8.09
CA ASP A 147 -1.98 2.65 -9.02
C ASP A 147 -0.93 1.92 -9.85
N LEU A 148 -0.47 0.77 -9.38
CA LEU A 148 0.56 -0.03 -10.05
C LEU A 148 0.12 -0.43 -11.47
N LYS A 149 -1.19 -0.65 -11.64
CA LYS A 149 -1.75 -1.05 -12.94
C LYS A 149 -1.67 0.07 -13.98
N SER A 150 -1.59 1.33 -13.57
CA SER A 150 -1.39 2.46 -14.50
C SER A 150 -0.11 2.35 -15.32
N GLN A 151 0.90 1.62 -14.82
CA GLN A 151 2.16 1.33 -15.51
C GLN A 151 2.31 -0.16 -15.87
N GLY A 152 1.20 -0.91 -15.86
CA GLY A 152 1.17 -2.33 -16.25
C GLY A 152 1.64 -3.32 -15.19
N LEU A 153 1.97 -2.86 -13.98
CA LEU A 153 2.41 -3.72 -12.88
C LEU A 153 1.21 -4.32 -12.12
N SER A 154 1.29 -5.61 -11.84
CA SER A 154 0.40 -6.31 -10.90
C SER A 154 1.23 -7.23 -10.01
N MET A 155 1.05 -7.14 -8.70
CA MET A 155 1.75 -7.95 -7.72
C MET A 155 1.21 -9.39 -7.75
N ASN A 156 2.00 -10.30 -8.30
CA ASN A 156 1.60 -11.68 -8.54
C ASN A 156 2.05 -12.60 -7.41
N LYS A 157 1.21 -13.60 -7.11
CA LYS A 157 1.51 -14.60 -6.09
C LYS A 157 2.81 -15.34 -6.44
N GLY A 158 3.73 -15.41 -5.49
CA GLY A 158 4.98 -16.14 -5.62
C GLY A 158 6.12 -15.38 -6.31
N THR A 159 5.85 -14.20 -6.87
CA THR A 159 6.87 -13.34 -7.47
C THR A 159 7.49 -12.41 -6.42
N TRP A 160 8.81 -12.26 -6.46
CA TRP A 160 9.52 -11.31 -5.60
C TRP A 160 9.52 -9.92 -6.24
N TYR A 161 9.21 -8.92 -5.42
CA TYR A 161 9.27 -7.50 -5.76
C TYR A 161 10.19 -6.78 -4.79
N ALA A 162 11.17 -6.05 -5.31
CA ALA A 162 12.03 -5.19 -4.52
C ALA A 162 11.44 -3.77 -4.51
N ILE A 163 11.32 -3.19 -3.34
CA ILE A 163 10.64 -1.91 -3.13
C ILE A 163 11.64 -0.92 -2.57
N ASN A 164 11.66 0.28 -3.14
CA ASN A 164 12.33 1.44 -2.60
C ASN A 164 11.30 2.58 -2.42
N ILE A 165 11.18 3.08 -1.20
CA ILE A 165 10.34 4.23 -0.86
C ILE A 165 11.26 5.34 -0.41
N ASN A 166 11.24 6.46 -1.11
CA ASN A 166 11.93 7.67 -0.66
C ASN A 166 10.89 8.66 -0.12
N ILE A 167 11.10 9.10 1.11
CA ILE A 167 10.37 10.16 1.78
C ILE A 167 11.33 11.33 1.86
N SER A 168 11.07 12.39 1.09
CA SER A 168 11.87 13.60 1.15
C SER A 168 11.04 14.78 1.62
N ASN A 169 11.18 15.09 2.90
CA ASN A 169 10.64 16.32 3.47
C ASN A 169 11.37 17.55 2.90
N SER A 170 12.65 17.41 2.54
CA SER A 170 13.41 18.49 1.89
C SER A 170 12.83 18.96 0.55
N PHE A 171 12.09 18.09 -0.15
CA PHE A 171 11.50 18.37 -1.46
C PHE A 171 9.98 18.22 -1.51
N ASP A 172 9.32 18.07 -0.34
CA ASP A 172 7.88 17.80 -0.22
C ASP A 172 7.39 16.63 -1.10
N GLN A 173 8.13 15.53 -1.10
CA GLN A 173 7.93 14.41 -2.02
C GLN A 173 7.96 13.05 -1.33
N ILE A 174 7.11 12.16 -1.83
CA ILE A 174 7.18 10.73 -1.57
C ILE A 174 7.17 9.96 -2.88
N SER A 175 8.17 9.12 -3.09
CA SER A 175 8.29 8.31 -4.30
C SER A 175 8.35 6.82 -3.97
N LEU A 176 7.70 6.06 -4.85
CA LEU A 176 7.68 4.61 -4.81
C LEU A 176 8.35 4.09 -6.08
N PHE A 177 9.32 3.21 -5.90
CA PHE A 177 9.95 2.43 -6.95
C PHE A 177 9.70 0.96 -6.67
N VAL A 178 9.21 0.21 -7.67
CA VAL A 178 9.01 -1.23 -7.56
C VAL A 178 9.77 -1.92 -8.69
N TYR A 179 10.65 -2.83 -8.31
CA TYR A 179 11.45 -3.64 -9.22
C TYR A 179 10.97 -5.09 -9.22
N GLU A 180 10.97 -5.70 -10.40
CA GLU A 180 10.76 -7.13 -10.61
C GLU A 180 12.10 -7.85 -10.80
N THR A 181 12.18 -9.09 -10.31
CA THR A 181 13.26 -10.00 -10.70
C THR A 181 12.87 -10.73 -11.98
N ILE A 182 13.59 -10.46 -13.05
CA ILE A 182 13.40 -11.19 -14.30
C ILE A 182 14.47 -12.26 -14.39
N GLU A 183 14.04 -13.51 -14.51
CA GLU A 183 14.94 -14.64 -14.78
C GLU A 183 15.64 -14.42 -16.13
N GLN A 184 16.97 -14.48 -16.12
CA GLN A 184 17.74 -14.35 -17.34
C GLN A 184 17.88 -15.73 -17.99
N THR A 185 16.86 -16.13 -18.76
CA THR A 185 16.91 -17.37 -19.53
C THR A 185 17.89 -17.22 -20.71
N GLY A 186 18.80 -18.18 -20.87
CA GLY A 186 19.73 -18.24 -22.02
C GLY A 186 21.10 -17.58 -21.85
N LEU A 187 21.48 -17.13 -20.64
CA LEU A 187 22.83 -16.65 -20.38
C LEU A 187 23.82 -17.79 -20.14
N ILE A 188 25.07 -17.56 -20.56
CA ILE A 188 26.21 -18.48 -20.43
C ILE A 188 26.78 -18.45 -19.00
N ASP A 189 26.52 -17.37 -18.24
CA ASP A 189 27.01 -17.19 -16.87
C ASP A 189 25.99 -17.75 -15.84
N PRO A 190 26.29 -18.88 -15.20
CA PRO A 190 25.40 -19.50 -14.21
C PRO A 190 25.26 -18.70 -12.91
N ASN A 191 26.05 -17.64 -12.70
CA ASN A 191 25.99 -16.81 -11.49
C ASN A 191 25.02 -15.63 -11.58
N LEU A 192 24.56 -15.27 -12.79
CA LEU A 192 23.58 -14.21 -13.03
C LEU A 192 22.19 -14.83 -13.28
N THR A 193 21.54 -15.25 -12.19
CA THR A 193 20.25 -15.96 -12.28
C THR A 193 19.06 -15.02 -12.45
N ALA A 194 19.16 -13.75 -12.04
CA ALA A 194 18.11 -12.74 -12.23
C ALA A 194 18.67 -11.31 -12.27
N LYS A 195 17.99 -10.42 -13.00
CA LYS A 195 18.26 -8.97 -13.00
C LYS A 195 17.05 -8.22 -12.45
N LEU A 196 17.32 -7.15 -11.69
CA LEU A 196 16.31 -6.18 -11.28
C LEU A 196 15.91 -5.30 -12.47
N GLN A 197 14.62 -5.24 -12.74
CA GLN A 197 14.02 -4.31 -13.70
C GLN A 197 13.03 -3.41 -12.97
N LEU A 198 13.16 -2.09 -13.14
CA LEU A 198 12.19 -1.13 -12.63
C LEU A 198 10.88 -1.31 -13.42
N SER A 199 9.80 -1.65 -12.72
CA SER A 199 8.48 -1.91 -13.31
C SER A 199 7.43 -0.87 -12.92
N PHE A 200 7.72 -0.05 -11.91
CA PHE A 200 6.86 1.05 -11.51
C PHE A 200 7.68 2.16 -10.84
N VAL A 201 7.42 3.41 -11.22
CA VAL A 201 7.90 4.58 -10.49
C VAL A 201 6.85 5.69 -10.50
N GLU A 202 6.54 6.24 -9.33
CA GLU A 202 5.69 7.43 -9.23
C GLU A 202 6.11 8.25 -8.02
N THR A 203 6.12 9.58 -8.20
CA THR A 203 6.33 10.56 -7.13
C THR A 203 5.04 11.31 -6.90
N LYS A 204 4.67 11.47 -5.63
CA LYS A 204 3.54 12.29 -5.19
C LYS A 204 4.03 13.40 -4.28
N THR A 205 3.24 14.46 -4.17
CA THR A 205 3.48 15.51 -3.18
C THR A 205 3.21 14.97 -1.78
N LEU A 206 4.16 15.16 -0.89
CA LEU A 206 4.08 14.91 0.54
C LEU A 206 4.37 16.23 1.24
N PRO A 207 3.38 16.90 1.83
CA PRO A 207 3.68 18.03 2.72
C PRO A 207 4.64 17.56 3.82
N ALA A 208 5.61 18.41 4.17
CA ALA A 208 6.53 18.13 5.27
C ALA A 208 5.79 17.55 6.48
N THR A 209 6.22 16.35 6.90
CA THR A 209 5.56 15.60 7.97
C THR A 209 6.57 15.08 8.97
N SER A 210 6.17 15.09 10.24
CA SER A 210 6.90 14.44 11.32
C SER A 210 6.26 13.10 11.68
N VAL A 211 7.10 12.18 12.16
CA VAL A 211 6.73 10.92 12.80
C VAL A 211 7.49 10.87 14.14
N PRO A 212 6.78 10.71 15.27
CA PRO A 212 7.40 10.79 16.60
C PRO A 212 8.41 9.69 16.86
N ASP A 213 9.46 9.99 17.62
CA ASP A 213 10.43 9.00 18.12
C ASP A 213 9.86 8.15 19.26
N GLY A 214 10.54 7.04 19.59
CA GLY A 214 10.28 6.24 20.79
C GLY A 214 9.18 5.18 20.62
N HIS A 215 8.72 4.97 19.39
CA HIS A 215 7.85 3.87 19.01
C HIS A 215 8.61 2.82 18.20
N SER A 216 8.01 1.66 17.93
CA SER A 216 8.72 0.56 17.28
C SER A 216 8.14 0.24 15.92
N TRP A 217 9.02 -0.09 14.98
CA TRP A 217 8.63 -0.76 13.76
C TRP A 217 8.21 -2.19 14.06
N LYS A 218 7.07 -2.61 13.55
CA LYS A 218 6.45 -3.90 13.80
C LYS A 218 6.14 -4.60 12.50
N LEU A 219 6.35 -5.91 12.50
CA LEU A 219 5.94 -6.79 11.42
C LEU A 219 4.61 -7.43 11.74
N TYR A 220 3.67 -7.31 10.81
CA TYR A 220 2.31 -7.84 10.95
C TYR A 220 2.15 -9.11 10.11
N ALA A 221 1.51 -10.12 10.70
CA ALA A 221 1.21 -11.37 10.02
C ALA A 221 0.26 -11.06 8.86
N SER A 222 0.73 -11.26 7.64
CA SER A 222 0.00 -10.88 6.43
C SER A 222 0.29 -11.91 5.33
N PRO A 223 -0.52 -11.99 4.26
CA PRO A 223 -0.31 -12.95 3.18
C PRO A 223 0.84 -12.52 2.26
N THR A 224 2.02 -12.28 2.83
CA THR A 224 3.27 -11.91 2.16
C THR A 224 4.45 -12.59 2.84
N ASP A 225 5.47 -12.96 2.08
CA ASP A 225 6.81 -13.04 2.65
C ASP A 225 7.45 -11.66 2.60
N LEU A 226 8.39 -11.41 3.51
CA LEU A 226 9.11 -10.15 3.63
C LEU A 226 10.58 -10.46 3.97
N THR A 227 11.51 -9.77 3.32
CA THR A 227 12.93 -9.87 3.63
C THR A 227 13.67 -8.57 3.36
N ASN A 228 14.91 -8.50 3.83
CA ASN A 228 15.87 -7.44 3.54
C ASN A 228 15.34 -6.01 3.79
N ILE A 229 14.69 -5.82 4.95
CA ILE A 229 14.14 -4.54 5.36
C ILE A 229 15.26 -3.64 5.84
N ARG A 230 15.36 -2.44 5.29
CA ARG A 230 16.35 -1.42 5.67
C ARG A 230 15.71 -0.05 5.69
N ILE A 231 16.17 0.77 6.62
CA ILE A 231 15.75 2.16 6.79
C ILE A 231 17.01 3.02 6.76
N PHE A 232 17.00 4.04 5.91
CA PHE A 232 18.10 4.99 5.71
C PHE A 232 17.65 6.39 6.06
N THR A 233 18.59 7.23 6.48
CA THR A 233 18.35 8.64 6.83
C THR A 233 18.40 9.59 5.64
N LYS A 234 18.56 9.05 4.42
CA LYS A 234 18.60 9.82 3.17
C LYS A 234 17.87 9.06 2.05
N PRO A 235 17.28 9.77 1.08
CA PRO A 235 16.75 9.16 -0.13
C PRO A 235 17.83 8.39 -0.89
N ILE A 236 17.45 7.32 -1.57
CA ILE A 236 18.36 6.56 -2.44
C ILE A 236 18.13 6.99 -3.89
N GLU A 237 19.19 7.51 -4.51
CA GLU A 237 19.21 7.87 -5.93
C GLU A 237 18.94 6.64 -6.80
N GLU A 238 18.16 6.79 -7.88
CA GLU A 238 17.70 5.68 -8.73
C GLU A 238 18.84 4.78 -9.24
N GLU A 239 19.96 5.39 -9.61
CA GLU A 239 21.18 4.71 -10.05
C GLU A 239 21.84 3.81 -8.99
N GLN A 240 21.61 4.11 -7.71
CA GLN A 240 22.14 3.33 -6.58
C GLN A 240 21.15 2.26 -6.09
N GLN A 241 19.86 2.36 -6.44
CA GLN A 241 18.82 1.45 -5.92
C GLN A 241 19.11 -0.01 -6.26
N ASN A 242 19.57 -0.32 -7.47
CA ASN A 242 19.94 -1.71 -7.83
C ASN A 242 21.04 -2.29 -6.94
N VAL A 243 22.01 -1.45 -6.52
CA VAL A 243 23.10 -1.86 -5.63
C VAL A 243 22.61 -2.04 -4.20
N VAL A 244 21.73 -1.16 -3.72
CA VAL A 244 21.17 -1.25 -2.37
C VAL A 244 20.24 -2.45 -2.24
N LEU A 245 19.42 -2.72 -3.26
CA LEU A 245 18.42 -3.80 -3.24
C LEU A 245 19.02 -5.20 -3.41
N SER A 246 20.20 -5.32 -4.02
CA SER A 246 20.88 -6.60 -4.29
C SER A 246 21.84 -7.06 -3.18
N GLN A 247 22.11 -6.21 -2.20
CA GLN A 247 22.93 -6.52 -1.01
C GLN A 247 22.17 -7.32 0.03
#